data_AF-A0A533SIN3-F1
#
_entry.id   AF-A0A533SIN3-F1
#
_cell.length_a   1.000
_cell.length_b   1.000
_cell.length_c   1.000
_cell.angle_alpha   90.00
_cell.angle_beta   90.00
_cell.angle_gamma   90.00
#
_symmetry.space_group_name_H-M   'P 1'
#
loop_
_entity.id
_entity.type
_entity.pdbx_description
1 polymer ?
#
loop_
_entity_poly.entity_id
_entity_poly.type
_entity_poly.pdbx_seq_one_letter_code
_entity_poly.pdbx_strand_id
1 'polypeptide(L)'
;ALCAAACPADAIFVEASENTDEKRYSPGERYASTYEINMLRCIFCGYCEDACPTEAIVLEKEYELSYFDRKSAIFTKEMLIVKVPAGGQPTPQKTEPGKFTRSVPEMKNPTD
;
A
#
# COMPACT_ATOMS: atom_id res chain seq x y z
N ALA A 1 -2.84 -7.13 -3.49
CA ALA A 1 -4.06 -7.83 -3.95
C ALA A 1 -4.81 -8.52 -2.83
N LEU A 2 -4.13 -9.06 -1.79
CA LEU A 2 -4.82 -9.71 -0.67
C LEU A 2 -5.77 -8.77 0.07
N CYS A 3 -5.36 -7.53 0.37
CA CYS A 3 -6.24 -6.55 1.01
C CYS A 3 -7.54 -6.28 0.24
N ALA A 4 -7.48 -6.21 -1.09
CA ALA A 4 -8.68 -6.06 -1.93
C ALA A 4 -9.55 -7.31 -1.90
N ALA A 5 -8.97 -8.50 -2.00
CA ALA A 5 -9.69 -9.77 -1.92
C ALA A 5 -10.29 -10.02 -0.51
N ALA A 6 -9.64 -9.55 0.54
CA ALA A 6 -10.09 -9.70 1.93
C ALA A 6 -11.17 -8.68 2.32
N CYS A 7 -11.37 -7.61 1.54
CA CYS A 7 -12.28 -6.54 1.88
C CYS A 7 -13.75 -7.00 1.74
N PRO A 8 -14.54 -7.11 2.82
CA PRO A 8 -15.91 -7.62 2.75
C PRO A 8 -16.90 -6.67 2.05
N ALA A 9 -16.50 -5.41 1.82
CA ALA A 9 -17.35 -4.38 1.22
C ALA A 9 -16.95 -4.02 -0.23
N ASP A 10 -15.94 -4.70 -0.78
CA ASP A 10 -15.30 -4.37 -2.06
C ASP A 10 -14.93 -2.88 -2.16
N ALA A 11 -14.32 -2.35 -1.09
CA ALA A 11 -13.97 -0.93 -0.99
C ALA A 11 -12.59 -0.59 -1.59
N ILE A 12 -11.75 -1.59 -1.84
CA ILE A 12 -10.35 -1.40 -2.25
C ILE A 12 -10.18 -1.84 -3.69
N PHE A 13 -9.61 -0.97 -4.52
CA PHE A 13 -9.18 -1.28 -5.88
C PHE A 13 -7.65 -1.26 -5.97
N VAL A 14 -7.07 -2.29 -6.60
CA VAL A 14 -5.62 -2.41 -6.77
C VAL A 14 -5.31 -2.88 -8.17
N GLU A 15 -4.43 -2.14 -8.85
CA GLU A 15 -3.81 -2.55 -10.10
C GLU A 15 -2.30 -2.74 -9.86
N ALA A 16 -1.74 -3.84 -10.35
CA ALA A 16 -0.33 -4.15 -10.18
C ALA A 16 0.46 -3.83 -11.45
N SER A 17 1.68 -3.34 -11.28
CA SER A 17 2.66 -3.17 -12.35
C SER A 17 4.02 -3.76 -11.92
N GLU A 18 4.90 -3.97 -12.89
CA GLU A 18 6.19 -4.63 -12.69
C GLU A 18 7.27 -3.62 -12.29
N ASN A 19 8.09 -3.99 -11.30
CA ASN A 19 9.29 -3.23 -10.99
C ASN A 19 10.40 -3.59 -11.97
N THR A 20 11.24 -2.61 -12.32
CA THR A 20 12.53 -2.85 -12.98
C THR A 20 13.67 -2.44 -12.08
N ASP A 21 14.90 -2.86 -12.40
CA ASP A 21 16.09 -2.44 -11.65
C ASP A 21 16.38 -0.94 -11.80
N GLU A 22 15.90 -0.29 -12.87
CA GLU A 22 16.04 1.16 -13.06
C GLU A 22 15.00 1.97 -12.28
N LYS A 23 13.80 1.41 -12.11
CA LYS A 23 12.64 2.11 -11.54
C LYS A 23 11.86 1.20 -10.59
N ARG A 24 12.41 1.00 -9.40
CA ARG A 24 11.82 0.13 -8.37
C ARG A 24 11.08 0.92 -7.30
N TYR A 25 9.81 0.59 -7.09
CA TYR A 25 8.94 1.20 -6.07
C TYR A 25 8.79 0.37 -4.80
N SER A 26 9.03 -0.94 -4.89
CA SER A 26 8.93 -1.87 -3.77
C SER A 26 9.99 -2.97 -3.88
N PRO A 27 10.33 -3.63 -2.76
CA PRO A 27 11.29 -4.74 -2.77
C PRO A 27 10.82 -5.98 -3.55
N GLY A 28 9.51 -6.17 -3.74
CA GLY A 28 8.96 -7.32 -4.48
C GLY A 28 9.00 -7.14 -6.00
N GLU A 29 8.71 -8.19 -6.77
CA GLU A 29 8.67 -8.14 -8.24
C GLU A 29 7.65 -7.13 -8.79
N ARG A 30 6.57 -6.90 -8.04
CA ARG A 30 5.47 -6.01 -8.43
C ARG A 30 5.23 -4.93 -7.39
N TYR A 31 4.63 -3.84 -7.85
CA TYR A 31 4.11 -2.76 -7.00
C TYR A 31 2.68 -2.42 -7.40
N ALA A 32 1.93 -1.80 -6.51
CA ALA A 32 0.60 -1.28 -6.85
C ALA A 32 0.77 -0.01 -7.69
N SER A 33 0.49 -0.06 -9.00
CA SER A 33 0.46 1.15 -9.84
C SER A 33 -0.68 2.06 -9.42
N THR A 34 -1.85 1.46 -9.21
CA THR A 34 -3.06 2.10 -8.71
C THR A 34 -3.45 1.46 -7.40
N TYR A 35 -3.74 2.28 -6.39
CA TYR A 35 -4.27 1.82 -5.12
C TYR A 35 -5.31 2.82 -4.66
N GLU A 36 -6.57 2.41 -4.59
CA GLU A 36 -7.67 3.29 -4.21
C GLU A 36 -8.54 2.65 -3.14
N ILE A 37 -9.00 3.47 -2.18
CA ILE A 37 -9.96 3.05 -1.16
C ILE A 37 -11.17 3.98 -1.22
N ASN A 38 -12.35 3.40 -1.40
CA ASN A 38 -13.61 4.12 -1.30
C ASN A 38 -14.07 4.16 0.18
N MET A 39 -13.83 5.28 0.84
CA MET A 39 -14.17 5.48 2.26
C MET A 39 -15.68 5.52 2.53
N LEU A 40 -16.52 5.68 1.50
CA LEU A 40 -17.98 5.55 1.64
C LEU A 40 -18.47 4.10 1.62
N ARG A 41 -17.62 3.16 1.17
CA ARG A 41 -17.91 1.71 1.20
C ARG A 41 -17.16 0.99 2.32
N CYS A 42 -16.00 1.51 2.72
CA CYS A 42 -15.22 0.93 3.80
C CYS A 42 -16.05 0.85 5.08
N ILE A 43 -16.04 -0.31 5.74
CA ILE A 43 -16.71 -0.54 7.03
C ILE A 43 -15.73 -0.57 8.20
N PHE A 44 -14.47 -0.17 7.98
CA PHE A 44 -13.41 -0.07 8.99
C PHE A 44 -13.20 -1.35 9.82
N CYS A 45 -13.33 -2.53 9.19
CA CYS A 45 -13.23 -3.82 9.88
C CYS A 45 -11.81 -4.31 10.20
N GLY A 46 -10.76 -3.69 9.63
CA GLY A 46 -9.36 -4.09 9.87
C GLY A 46 -8.85 -5.27 9.04
N TYR A 47 -9.70 -6.02 8.32
CA TYR A 47 -9.25 -7.22 7.58
C TYR A 47 -8.20 -6.95 6.49
N CYS A 48 -8.14 -5.73 5.95
CA CYS A 48 -7.10 -5.37 4.99
C CYS A 48 -5.70 -5.28 5.62
N GLU A 49 -5.61 -4.89 6.89
CA GLU A 49 -4.37 -4.86 7.68
C GLU A 49 -3.91 -6.27 7.99
N ASP A 50 -4.80 -7.10 8.57
CA ASP A 50 -4.51 -8.50 8.91
C ASP A 50 -4.11 -9.33 7.68
N ALA A 51 -4.72 -9.07 6.52
CA ALA A 51 -4.44 -9.78 5.29
C ALA A 51 -3.14 -9.33 4.61
N CYS A 52 -2.49 -8.25 5.07
CA CYS A 52 -1.31 -7.70 4.41
C CYS A 52 -0.04 -8.45 4.85
N PRO A 53 0.60 -9.25 3.97
CA PRO A 53 1.79 -10.01 4.35
C PRO A 53 3.03 -9.14 4.59
N THR A 54 2.96 -7.88 4.20
CA THR A 54 4.07 -6.92 4.27
C THR A 54 3.69 -5.63 5.00
N GLU A 55 2.64 -5.67 5.83
CA GLU A 55 2.17 -4.54 6.66
C GLU A 55 2.12 -3.19 5.90
N ALA A 56 1.80 -3.23 4.60
CA ALA A 56 1.82 -2.05 3.72
C ALA A 56 0.58 -1.16 3.89
N ILE A 57 -0.47 -1.68 4.53
CA ILE A 57 -1.68 -0.96 4.89
C ILE A 57 -1.96 -1.24 6.36
N VAL A 58 -2.29 -0.18 7.08
CA VAL A 58 -2.65 -0.19 8.51
C VAL A 58 -3.90 0.65 8.71
N LEU A 59 -4.76 0.25 9.65
CA LEU A 59 -5.91 1.05 10.05
C LEU A 59 -5.48 2.03 11.15
N GLU A 60 -5.29 3.29 10.78
CA GLU A 60 -4.96 4.34 11.74
C GLU A 60 -6.15 4.69 12.66
N LYS A 61 -5.86 5.47 13.71
CA LYS A 61 -6.85 5.92 14.70
C LYS A 61 -7.51 7.25 14.31
N GLU A 62 -7.32 7.71 13.08
CA GLU A 62 -7.94 8.93 12.56
C GLU A 62 -9.42 8.68 12.24
N TYR A 63 -10.31 9.32 12.98
CA TYR A 63 -11.77 9.16 12.83
C TYR A 63 -12.46 10.44 12.34
N GLU A 64 -11.76 11.57 12.28
CA GLU A 64 -12.32 12.87 11.86
C GLU A 64 -12.37 13.01 10.34
N LEU A 65 -13.04 12.06 9.69
CA LEU A 65 -13.11 11.91 8.23
C LEU A 65 -14.43 12.46 7.68
N SER A 66 -14.59 13.78 7.69
CA SER A 66 -15.73 14.45 7.04
C SER A 66 -15.37 14.96 5.65
N TYR A 67 -16.28 14.81 4.68
CA TYR A 67 -16.08 15.22 3.30
C TYR A 67 -17.23 16.10 2.81
N PHE A 68 -16.92 17.10 1.98
CA PHE A 68 -17.94 17.96 1.36
C PHE A 68 -18.51 17.37 0.06
N ASP A 69 -17.76 16.48 -0.58
CA ASP A 69 -18.18 15.79 -1.80
C ASP A 69 -17.77 14.32 -1.78
N ARG A 70 -18.47 13.52 -2.60
CA ARG A 70 -18.24 12.07 -2.68
C ARG A 70 -16.87 11.71 -3.26
N LYS A 71 -16.27 12.57 -4.08
CA LYS A 71 -14.99 12.26 -4.73
C LYS A 71 -13.85 12.40 -3.73
N SER A 72 -13.92 13.35 -2.81
CA SER A 72 -12.97 13.46 -1.69
C SER A 72 -12.92 12.24 -0.77
N ALA A 73 -13.95 11.40 -0.78
CA ALA A 73 -13.98 10.15 -0.03
C ALA A 73 -13.34 8.97 -0.78
N ILE A 74 -12.80 9.18 -1.99
CA ILE A 74 -12.01 8.19 -2.71
C ILE A 74 -10.54 8.51 -2.50
N PHE A 75 -9.87 7.69 -1.70
CA PHE A 75 -8.48 7.92 -1.33
C PHE A 75 -7.57 7.27 -2.36
N THR A 76 -6.71 8.06 -3.00
CA THR A 76 -5.74 7.56 -3.97
C THR A 76 -4.45 7.12 -3.28
N LYS A 77 -3.60 6.43 -4.03
CA LYS A 77 -2.28 5.96 -3.56
C LYS A 77 -1.45 7.10 -3.01
N GLU A 78 -1.48 8.26 -3.65
CA GLU A 78 -0.71 9.45 -3.26
C GLU A 78 -1.20 10.02 -1.92
N MET A 79 -2.49 9.87 -1.62
CA MET A 79 -3.07 10.29 -0.33
C MET A 79 -2.72 9.31 0.80
N LEU A 80 -2.55 8.04 0.48
CA LEU A 80 -2.30 6.95 1.43
C LEU A 80 -0.82 6.74 1.73
N ILE A 81 0.09 7.20 0.85
CA ILE A 81 1.53 7.03 1.06
C ILE A 81 2.02 7.94 2.19
N VAL A 82 2.66 7.32 3.18
CA VAL A 82 3.39 8.04 4.21
C VAL A 82 4.66 8.66 3.65
N LYS A 83 5.04 9.81 4.21
CA LYS A 83 6.29 10.49 3.81
C LYS A 83 7.50 9.66 4.20
N VAL A 84 8.52 9.69 3.35
CA VAL A 84 9.80 9.04 3.60
C VAL A 84 10.44 9.65 4.87
N PRO A 85 10.84 8.84 5.86
CA PRO A 85 11.52 9.34 7.06
C PRO A 85 12.82 10.07 6.74
N ALA A 86 13.29 10.91 7.66
CA ALA A 86 14.56 11.62 7.49
C ALA A 86 15.72 10.61 7.29
N GLY A 87 16.45 10.75 6.18
CA GLY A 87 17.52 9.83 5.78
C GLY A 87 17.07 8.62 4.95
N GLY A 88 15.77 8.44 4.73
CA GLY A 88 15.24 7.42 3.81
C GLY A 88 15.40 7.83 2.35
N GLN A 89 15.46 6.83 1.45
CA GLN A 89 15.53 7.06 0.01
C GLN A 89 14.11 7.07 -0.60
N PRO A 90 13.72 8.10 -1.37
CA PRO A 90 12.43 8.12 -2.04
C PRO A 90 12.36 7.08 -3.16
N THR A 91 11.15 6.65 -3.47
CA THR A 91 10.87 5.80 -4.63
C THR A 91 10.45 6.65 -5.83
N PRO A 92 10.79 6.24 -7.07
CA PRO A 92 11.47 5.00 -7.42
C PRO A 92 12.99 5.04 -7.17
N GLN A 93 13.58 3.86 -6.92
CA GLN A 93 15.02 3.67 -6.71
C GLN A 93 15.63 2.84 -7.84
N LYS A 94 16.92 3.06 -8.11
CA LYS A 94 17.72 2.20 -8.99
C LYS A 94 18.43 1.13 -8.14
N THR A 95 18.32 -0.13 -8.52
CA THR A 95 18.87 -1.28 -7.79
C THR A 95 19.85 -2.06 -8.63
N GLU A 96 20.75 -2.81 -7.98
CA GLU A 96 21.65 -3.72 -8.67
C GLU A 96 20.87 -4.94 -9.19
N PRO A 97 21.18 -5.42 -10.41
CA PRO A 97 20.55 -6.62 -10.94
C PRO A 97 20.68 -7.82 -10.02
N GLY A 98 19.58 -8.54 -9.83
CA GLY A 98 19.55 -9.76 -8.99
C GLY A 98 19.50 -9.50 -7.48
N LYS A 99 19.43 -8.24 -7.03
CA LYS A 99 19.25 -7.90 -5.60
C LYS A 99 17.87 -8.26 -5.07
N PHE A 100 16.84 -8.16 -5.91
CA PHE A 100 15.44 -8.42 -5.57
C PHE A 100 14.85 -9.49 -6.50
N THR A 101 14.97 -10.75 -6.11
CA THR A 101 14.56 -11.92 -6.92
C THR A 101 13.35 -12.67 -6.37
N ARG A 102 12.76 -12.20 -5.27
CA ARG A 102 11.60 -12.83 -4.62
C ARG A 102 10.32 -12.06 -4.92
N SER A 103 9.24 -12.80 -5.17
CA SER A 103 7.91 -12.22 -5.38
C SER A 103 7.38 -11.51 -4.12
N VAL A 104 7.64 -12.07 -2.94
CA VAL A 104 7.34 -11.45 -1.64
C VAL A 104 8.65 -11.35 -0.84
N PRO A 105 9.07 -10.14 -0.42
CA PRO A 105 10.25 -9.96 0.42
C PRO A 105 10.00 -10.52 1.83
N GLU A 106 11.03 -11.06 2.48
CA GLU A 106 10.94 -11.41 3.89
C GLU A 106 10.98 -10.13 4.74
N MET A 107 9.82 -9.74 5.27
CA MET A 107 9.78 -8.74 6.33
C MET A 107 10.15 -9.40 7.64
N LYS A 108 11.34 -9.08 8.13
CA LYS A 108 11.72 -9.39 9.51
C LYS A 108 11.03 -8.37 10.40
N ASN A 109 10.33 -8.84 11.43
CA ASN A 109 9.77 -7.97 12.45
C ASN A 109 10.90 -7.09 13.04
N PRO A 110 10.60 -5.85 13.47
CA PRO A 110 11.55 -5.06 14.23
C PRO A 110 12.02 -5.90 15.42
N THR A 111 13.33 -6.12 15.54
CA THR A 111 13.90 -6.61 16.80
C THR A 111 13.82 -5.45 17.78
N ASP A 112 13.16 -5.68 18.92
CA ASP A 112 13.03 -4.74 20.04
C ASP A 112 14.30 -3.94 20.33
#